data_AF-A0A7J2K7M2-F1
#
_entry.id   AF-A0A7J2K7M2-F1
#
_cell.length_a   1.000
_cell.length_b   1.000
_cell.length_c   1.000
_cell.angle_alpha   90.00
_cell.angle_beta   90.00
_cell.angle_gamma   90.00
#
_symmetry.space_group_name_H-M   'P 1'
#
loop_
_entity.id
_entity.type
_entity.pdbx_description
1 polymer ?
#
loop_
_entity_poly.entity_id
_entity_poly.type
_entity_poly.pdbx_seq_one_letter_code
_entity_poly.pdbx_strand_id
1 'polypeptide(L)' 'AVGSAVKTASNLNIDNRIMFSAGVAAIKLGMIRCGVALAIPLSAYGKNIYFDRK' A
#
# COMPACT_ATOMS: atom_id res chain seq x y z
N ALA A 1 -9.24 -11.03 0.32
CA ALA A 1 -8.45 -10.56 -0.85
C ALA A 1 -7.25 -9.71 -0.45
N VAL A 2 -7.44 -8.52 0.14
CA VAL A 2 -6.35 -7.59 0.50
C VAL A 2 -5.26 -8.22 1.37
N GLY A 3 -5.64 -8.93 2.44
CA GLY A 3 -4.66 -9.62 3.30
C GLY A 3 -3.82 -10.68 2.57
N SER A 4 -4.39 -11.35 1.55
CA SER A 4 -3.64 -12.29 0.71
C SER A 4 -2.61 -11.57 -0.14
N ALA A 5 -2.96 -10.42 -0.73
CA ALA A 5 -2.02 -9.64 -1.54
C ALA A 5 -0.85 -9.10 -0.70
N VAL A 6 -1.14 -8.58 0.49
CA VAL A 6 -0.12 -8.13 1.47
C VAL A 6 0.78 -9.29 1.88
N LYS A 7 0.19 -10.47 2.18
CA LYS A 7 0.95 -11.66 2.57
C LYS A 7 1.85 -12.16 1.43
N THR A 8 1.36 -12.16 0.19
CA THR A 8 2.17 -12.52 -0.98
C THR A 8 3.36 -11.57 -1.14
N ALA A 9 3.15 -10.25 -1.00
CA ALA A 9 4.23 -9.28 -1.05
C ALA A 9 5.25 -9.50 0.08
N SER A 10 4.80 -9.79 1.31
CA SER A 10 5.70 -10.11 2.43
C SER A 10 6.49 -11.40 2.20
N ASN A 11 5.88 -12.44 1.60
CA ASN A 11 6.57 -13.68 1.25
C ASN A 11 7.68 -13.45 0.20
N LEU A 12 7.55 -12.41 -0.64
CA LEU A 12 8.56 -11.99 -1.61
C LEU A 12 9.60 -11.03 -1.00
N ASN A 13 9.62 -10.87 0.32
CA ASN A 13 10.46 -9.88 1.04
C ASN A 13 10.26 -8.44 0.54
N ILE A 14 9.08 -8.13 0.00
CA ILE A 14 8.71 -6.77 -0.40
C ILE A 14 8.11 -6.07 0.80
N ASP A 15 8.70 -4.94 1.18
CA ASP A 15 8.18 -4.10 2.23
C ASP A 15 6.84 -3.48 1.80
N ASN A 16 5.81 -3.72 2.60
CA ASN A 16 4.46 -3.30 2.29
C ASN A 16 3.70 -2.89 3.57
N ARG A 17 2.70 -2.01 3.43
CA ARG A 17 1.83 -1.57 4.54
C ARG A 17 0.46 -1.14 4.04
N ILE A 18 -0.63 -1.62 4.62
CA ILE A 18 -1.97 -1.14 4.26
C ILE A 18 -2.12 0.34 4.67
N MET A 19 -2.38 1.22 3.70
CA MET A 19 -2.59 2.65 3.91
C MET A 19 -4.04 3.06 3.59
N PHE A 20 -4.80 3.36 4.64
CA PHE A 20 -6.18 3.87 4.51
C PHE A 20 -6.22 5.30 3.96
N SER A 21 -5.30 6.15 4.39
CA SER A 21 -5.21 7.56 3.96
C SER A 21 -5.01 7.69 2.45
N ALA A 22 -4.11 6.89 1.88
CA ALA A 22 -3.87 6.86 0.43
C ALA A 22 -5.07 6.31 -0.34
N GLY A 23 -5.78 5.31 0.21
CA GLY A 23 -7.05 4.84 -0.37
C GLY A 23 -8.13 5.92 -0.39
N VAL A 24 -8.33 6.64 0.73
CA VAL A 24 -9.26 7.77 0.81
C VAL A 24 -8.85 8.90 -0.15
N ALA A 25 -7.55 9.18 -0.27
CA ALA A 25 -7.04 10.17 -1.21
C ALA A 25 -7.37 9.78 -2.66
N ALA A 26 -7.20 8.51 -3.05
CA ALA A 26 -7.54 8.03 -4.40
C ALA A 26 -9.04 8.21 -4.73
N ILE A 27 -9.92 7.99 -3.75
CA ILE A 27 -11.36 8.26 -3.90
C ILE A 27 -11.61 9.76 -4.06
N LYS A 28 -11.03 10.60 -3.19
CA LYS A 28 -11.21 12.06 -3.21
C LYS A 28 -10.68 12.70 -4.51
N LEU A 29 -9.60 12.15 -5.05
CA LEU A 29 -9.01 12.60 -6.31
C LEU A 29 -9.74 12.04 -7.54
N GLY A 30 -10.80 11.26 -7.36
CA GLY A 30 -11.57 10.67 -8.46
C GLY A 30 -10.82 9.60 -9.26
N MET A 31 -9.68 9.11 -8.75
CA MET A 31 -8.88 8.08 -9.42
C MET A 31 -9.58 6.72 -9.45
N ILE A 32 -10.41 6.44 -8.44
CA ILE A 32 -11.19 5.21 -8.32
C ILE A 32 -12.59 5.57 -7.80
N ARG A 33 -13.64 5.02 -8.42
CA ARG A 33 -15.03 5.14 -7.92
C ARG A 33 -15.41 3.88 -7.16
N CYS A 34 -15.30 3.92 -5.83
CA CYS A 34 -15.73 2.85 -4.93
C CYS A 34 -16.08 3.39 -3.54
N GLY A 35 -16.86 2.65 -2.75
CA GLY A 35 -17.21 3.04 -1.39
C GLY A 35 -16.06 2.92 -0.39
N VAL A 36 -15.14 1.96 -0.61
CA VAL A 36 -13.96 1.75 0.23
C VAL A 36 -12.77 1.40 -0.65
N ALA A 37 -11.66 2.11 -0.47
CA ALA A 37 -10.39 1.85 -1.13
C ALA A 37 -9.28 1.63 -0.09
N LEU A 38 -8.41 0.66 -0.36
CA LEU A 38 -7.26 0.33 0.48
C LEU A 38 -6.02 0.37 -0.42
N ALA A 39 -5.03 1.17 -0.04
CA ALA A 39 -3.78 1.24 -0.77
C ALA A 39 -2.76 0.25 -0.19
N ILE A 40 -2.05 -0.45 -1.08
CA ILE A 40 -0.92 -1.32 -0.74
C ILE A 40 0.30 -0.78 -1.50
N PRO A 41 1.06 0.14 -0.91
CA PRO A 41 2.34 0.56 -1.45
C PRO A 41 3.34 -0.59 -1.28
N LEU A 42 4.16 -0.78 -2.32
CA LEU A 42 5.20 -1.80 -2.39
C LEU A 42 6.54 -1.11 -2.50
N SER A 43 7.50 -1.49 -1.67
CA SER A 43 8.88 -1.04 -1.76
C SER A 43 9.79 -2.25 -1.99
N ALA A 44 10.42 -2.30 -3.16
CA ALA A 44 11.38 -3.33 -3.55
C ALA A 44 12.83 -2.79 -3.56
N TYR A 45 13.06 -1.65 -2.92
CA TYR A 45 14.38 -1.05 -2.83
C TYR A 45 15.17 -1.65 -1.67
N GLY A 46 16.51 -1.71 -1.78
CA GLY A 46 17.39 -2.23 -0.73
C GLY A 46 17.35 -1.44 0.59
N LYS A 47 16.78 -0.22 0.58
CA LYS A 47 16.41 0.53 1.77
C LYS A 47 14.90 0.68 1.83
N ASN A 48 14.34 0.38 3.00
CA ASN A 48 12.92 0.52 3.21
C ASN A 48 12.51 2.00 3.34
N ILE A 49 11.76 2.49 2.35
CA ILE A 49 11.25 3.87 2.28
C ILE A 49 10.32 4.26 3.45
N TYR A 50 9.78 3.28 4.19
CA TYR A 50 8.95 3.55 5.36
C TYR A 50 9.77 3.82 6.63
N PHE A 51 11.02 3.33 6.66
CA PHE A 51 11.92 3.47 7.80
C PHE A 51 12.90 4.65 7.61
N ASP A 52 13.29 4.96 6.36
CA ASP A 52 14.12 6.13 6.04
C ASP A 52 13.24 7.40 5.92
N ARG A 53 12.72 7.86 7.06
CA ARG A 53 11.98 9.14 7.19
C ARG A 53 12.95 10.21 7.70
N LYS A 54 13.82 10.73 6.84
CA LYS A 54 14.50 12.01 7.06
C LYS A 54 13.77 13.13 6.33
#